data_AF-A0A0F9EHU0-F1
#
_entry.id   AF-A0A0F9EHU0-F1
#
_cell.length_a   1.000
_cell.length_b   1.000
_cell.length_c   1.000
_cell.angle_alpha   90.00
_cell.angle_beta   90.00
_cell.angle_gamma   90.00
#
_symmetry.space_group_name_H-M   'P 1'
#
loop_
_entity.id
_entity.type
_entity.pdbx_description
1 polymer ?
#
loop_
_entity_poly.entity_id
_entity_poly.type
_entity_poly.pdbx_seq_one_letter_code
_entity_poly.pdbx_strand_id
1 'polypeptide(L)' 'IKLPLLSLKGIAWDESEPLALINDLIVKEGDTVQEARIVKIYFDRVAVWYGSKEFVIKLIEWEEES' A
#
# COMPACT_ATOMS: atom_id res chain seq x y z
N ILE A 1 -17.19 -0.15 7.52
CA ILE A 1 -15.80 -0.67 7.61
C ILE A 1 -14.87 0.49 7.32
N LYS A 2 -14.01 0.85 8.28
CA LYS A 2 -12.99 1.89 8.11
C LYS A 2 -11.64 1.19 8.04
N LEU A 3 -10.87 1.47 6.99
CA LEU A 3 -9.52 0.92 6.84
C LEU A 3 -8.66 1.43 8.01
N PRO A 4 -7.83 0.58 8.65
CA PRO A 4 -6.81 1.06 9.58
C PRO A 4 -5.88 2.05 8.88
N LEU A 5 -5.19 2.88 9.67
CA LEU A 5 -4.28 3.87 9.13
C LEU A 5 -3.08 3.14 8.50
N LEU A 6 -3.07 3.06 7.16
CA LEU A 6 -1.98 2.50 6.37
C LEU A 6 -1.35 3.65 5.59
N SER A 7 -0.07 3.90 5.86
CA SER A 7 0.70 4.94 5.19
C SER A 7 1.58 4.31 4.12
N LEU A 8 1.27 4.53 2.85
CA LEU A 8 2.16 4.15 1.76
C LEU A 8 3.30 5.18 1.67
N LYS A 9 4.50 4.78 2.06
CA LYS A 9 5.69 5.64 2.11
C LYS A 9 6.59 5.51 0.88
N GLY A 10 6.47 4.42 0.14
CA GLY A 10 7.28 4.17 -1.05
C GLY A 10 6.81 2.95 -1.84
N ILE A 11 7.16 2.93 -3.12
CA ILE A 11 6.95 1.79 -4.01
C ILE A 11 8.28 1.54 -4.74
N ALA A 12 8.79 0.32 -4.64
CA ALA A 12 9.82 -0.18 -5.55
C ALA A 12 9.09 -0.95 -6.66
N TRP A 13 8.89 -0.26 -7.79
CA TRP A 13 8.13 -0.80 -8.91
C TRP A 13 9.02 -1.66 -9.81
N ASP A 14 8.61 -2.92 -10.00
CA ASP A 14 9.11 -3.85 -11.00
C ASP A 14 7.91 -4.56 -11.64
N GLU A 15 8.00 -4.92 -12.93
CA GLU A 15 6.87 -5.56 -13.63
C GLU A 15 6.54 -6.96 -13.10
N SER A 16 7.53 -7.67 -12.54
CA SER A 16 7.38 -9.04 -12.05
C SER A 16 7.26 -9.11 -10.53
N GLU A 17 8.06 -8.32 -9.80
CA GLU A 17 8.13 -8.39 -8.34
C GLU A 17 8.03 -7.01 -7.68
N PRO A 18 6.86 -6.34 -7.77
CA PRO A 18 6.68 -5.04 -7.14
C PRO A 18 6.67 -5.16 -5.61
N LEU A 19 7.28 -4.19 -4.95
CA LEU A 19 7.32 -4.08 -3.50
C LEU A 19 6.80 -2.71 -3.05
N ALA A 20 6.15 -2.66 -1.89
CA ALA A 20 5.67 -1.43 -1.28
C ALA A 20 6.20 -1.30 0.15
N LEU A 21 6.52 -0.06 0.54
CA LEU A 21 6.80 0.30 1.93
C LEU A 21 5.52 0.88 2.53
N ILE A 22 4.83 0.07 3.34
CA ILE A 22 3.62 0.47 4.05
C ILE A 22 3.92 0.54 5.54
N ASN A 23 3.67 1.70 6.13
CA ASN A 23 4.14 2.06 7.47
C ASN A 23 5.68 1.93 7.53
N ASP A 24 6.21 0.90 8.18
CA ASP A 24 7.65 0.61 8.24
C ASP A 24 7.96 -0.83 7.80
N LEU A 25 7.06 -1.43 7.01
CA LEU A 25 7.17 -2.79 6.52
C LEU A 25 7.26 -2.82 4.99
N ILE A 26 8.21 -3.60 4.48
CA ILE A 26 8.29 -3.96 3.06
C ILE A 26 7.33 -5.12 2.83
N VAL A 27 6.42 -4.96 1.88
CA VAL A 27 5.39 -5.94 1.55
C VAL A 27 5.27 -6.18 0.05
N LYS A 28 4.76 -7.36 -0.30
CA LYS A 28 4.44 -7.77 -1.67
C LYS A 28 2.97 -8.15 -1.83
N GLU A 29 2.55 -8.37 -3.07
CA GLU A 29 1.21 -8.89 -3.37
C GLU A 29 0.96 -10.22 -2.65
N GLY A 30 -0.18 -10.33 -1.98
CA GLY A 30 -0.55 -11.48 -1.16
C GLY A 30 -0.27 -11.33 0.33
N ASP A 31 0.66 -10.45 0.74
CA ASP A 31 0.95 -10.19 2.15
C ASP A 31 -0.24 -9.53 2.86
N THR A 32 -0.25 -9.59 4.20
CA THR A 32 -1.28 -8.96 5.03
C THR A 32 -0.66 -8.03 6.06
N VAL A 33 -1.14 -6.78 6.10
CA VAL A 33 -0.73 -5.74 7.06
C VAL A 33 -1.96 -5.23 7.78
N GLN A 34 -1.98 -5.34 9.12
CA GLN A 34 -3.13 -4.92 9.94
C GLN A 34 -4.47 -5.44 9.37
N GLU A 35 -4.51 -6.74 9.07
CA GLU A 35 -5.66 -7.46 8.47
C GLU A 35 -6.06 -7.01 7.05
N ALA A 36 -5.35 -6.05 6.46
CA ALA A 36 -5.52 -5.66 5.06
C ALA A 36 -4.57 -6.48 4.18
N ARG A 37 -5.12 -7.26 3.26
CA ARG A 37 -4.34 -8.03 2.30
C ARG A 37 -3.93 -7.15 1.12
N ILE A 38 -2.65 -7.18 0.74
CA ILE A 38 -2.16 -6.52 -0.47
C ILE A 38 -2.67 -7.30 -1.68
N VAL A 39 -3.52 -6.67 -2.50
CA VAL A 39 -4.11 -7.31 -3.69
C VAL A 39 -3.25 -7.05 -4.90
N LYS A 40 -2.87 -5.78 -5.10
CA LYS A 40 -2.09 -5.34 -6.25
C LYS A 40 -1.26 -4.14 -5.88
N ILE A 41 0.01 -4.15 -6.29
CA ILE A 41 0.87 -2.98 -6.24
C ILE A 41 0.87 -2.40 -7.66
N TYR A 42 0.73 -1.09 -7.76
CA TYR A 42 0.86 -0.32 -9.00
C TYR A 42 2.00 0.68 -8.82
N PHE A 43 2.38 1.39 -9.89
CA PHE A 43 3.46 2.37 -9.84
C PHE A 43 3.23 3.53 -8.85
N ASP A 44 1.96 3.93 -8.61
CA ASP A 44 1.58 5.11 -7.81
C ASP A 44 0.72 4.77 -6.57
N ARG A 45 0.25 3.54 -6.46
CA ARG A 45 -0.75 3.15 -5.46
C ARG A 45 -0.72 1.67 -5.14
N VAL A 46 -1.33 1.31 -4.03
CA VAL A 46 -1.53 -0.07 -3.61
C VAL A 46 -3.02 -0.33 -3.38
N ALA A 47 -3.54 -1.38 -4.01
CA ALA A 47 -4.88 -1.89 -3.75
C ALA A 47 -4.81 -2.92 -2.61
N VAL A 48 -5.67 -2.76 -1.61
CA VAL A 48 -5.76 -3.64 -0.45
C VAL A 48 -7.18 -4.14 -0.25
N TRP A 49 -7.32 -5.39 0.16
CA TRP A 49 -8.60 -5.98 0.57
C TRP A 49 -8.67 -5.99 2.09
N TYR A 50 -9.70 -5.35 2.65
CA TYR A 50 -9.91 -5.29 4.10
C TYR A 50 -11.36 -5.61 4.46
N GLY A 51 -11.55 -6.63 5.29
CA GLY A 51 -12.86 -7.19 5.60
C GLY A 51 -13.54 -7.78 4.36
N SER A 52 -14.41 -6.99 3.71
CA SER A 52 -15.20 -7.43 2.55
C SER A 52 -15.21 -6.40 1.42
N LYS A 53 -14.23 -5.49 1.39
CA LYS A 53 -14.14 -4.43 0.39
C LYS A 53 -12.69 -4.14 0.01
N GLU A 54 -12.51 -3.75 -1.24
CA GLU A 54 -11.24 -3.22 -1.75
C GLU A 54 -11.10 -1.72 -1.44
N PHE A 55 -9.89 -1.32 -1.06
CA PHE A 55 -9.47 0.05 -0.83
C PHE A 55 -8.19 0.35 -1.60
N VAL A 56 -7.97 1.62 -1.91
CA VAL A 56 -6.75 2.09 -2.59
C VAL A 56 -6.02 3.05 -1.67
N ILE A 57 -4.72 2.79 -1.48
CA ILE A 57 -3.81 3.66 -0.74
C ILE A 57 -2.89 4.30 -1.78
N LYS A 58 -2.88 5.64 -1.83
CA LYS A 58 -2.00 6.40 -2.72
C LYS A 58 -0.70 6.74 -2.01
N LEU A 59 0.38 6.85 -2.78
CA LEU A 59 1.65 7.35 -2.26
C LEU A 59 1.42 8.79 -1.79
N ILE A 60 1.72 9.07 -0.52
CA ILE A 60 1.61 10.43 0.00
C ILE A 60 2.86 11.17 -0.49
N GLU A 61 2.66 12.16 -1.36
CA GLU A 61 3.71 13.11 -1.70
C GLU A 61 3.91 14.04 -0.49
N TRP A 62 5.14 14.15 0.00
CA TRP A 62 5.48 15.16 1.00
C TRP A 62 5.48 16.51 0.30
N GLU A 63 4.52 17.38 0.60
CA GLU A 63 4.64 18.80 0.33
C GLU A 63 5.69 19.36 1.30
N GLU A 64 6.83 19.83 0.79
CA GLU A 64 7.76 20.62 1.59
C GLU A 64 7.04 21.91 2.05
N GLU A 65 6.82 22.09 3.35
CA GLU A 65 6.45 23.39 3.90
C GLU A 65 7.60 24.37 3.58
N SER A 66 7.36 25.26 2.60
CA SER A 66 8.23 26.38 2.25
C SER A 66 7.97 27.61 3.12
#